data_AF-A0A7W9SRU3-F1
#
_entry.id   AF-A0A7W9SRU3-F1
#
_cell.length_a   1.000
_cell.length_b   1.000
_cell.length_c   1.000
_cell.angle_alpha   90.00
_cell.angle_beta   90.00
_cell.angle_gamma   90.00
#
_symmetry.space_group_name_H-M   'P 1'
#
loop_
_entity.id
_entity.type
_entity.pdbx_description
1 polymer ?
#
loop_
_entity_poly.entity_id
_entity_poly.type
_entity_poly.pdbx_seq_one_letter_code
_entity_poly.pdbx_strand_id
1 'polypeptide(L)'
;MRQTVTWKTILNQPAGWYKTPEAQKIAKNVLLYQHANGGWEKNLDMLLPPKTPPKETTIDNGATTTQLTFLARVGTPECRTAALKALDFLLAAQYPNGGWPQFFPLKKGYYTHITFNDDAMVHVLTVLRELAQNKPDYAFVDAAQRQKSAQAVTKGIACILKCQVVQGGKKTVWCAQHDEVTFAPAKARAYELPSLSGSESVDILRFLMGEKPTPALVEAIEGGVAWLKANAIQGIRIEKQGDDKVVVRDPSAPPLWARFYDLETGKPFFCGRDGIKKATLAEIEKERRTGYAWYTNRGEKLLSDDYPAWKEKRKHP
;
A
#
# COMPACT_ATOMS: atom_id res chain seq x y z
N MET A 1 8.96 8.12 -29.28
CA MET A 1 9.23 6.70 -28.96
C MET A 1 8.08 6.19 -28.10
N ARG A 2 7.36 5.14 -28.50
CA ARG A 2 6.33 4.56 -27.61
C ARG A 2 7.05 3.91 -26.42
N GLN A 3 6.72 4.30 -25.20
CA GLN A 3 7.17 3.58 -24.01
C GLN A 3 6.67 2.13 -24.10
N THR A 4 7.56 1.17 -23.87
CA THR A 4 7.18 -0.24 -23.78
C THR A 4 6.32 -0.44 -22.53
N VAL A 5 5.10 -0.95 -22.71
CA VAL A 5 4.18 -1.28 -21.61
C VAL A 5 4.78 -2.41 -20.77
N THR A 6 4.72 -2.28 -19.44
CA THR A 6 5.13 -3.33 -18.50
C THR A 6 4.00 -3.58 -17.51
N TRP A 7 3.95 -4.75 -16.87
CA TRP A 7 2.96 -5.01 -15.82
C TRP A 7 3.03 -3.96 -14.69
N LYS A 8 4.24 -3.55 -14.30
CA LYS A 8 4.47 -2.51 -13.28
C LYS A 8 3.86 -1.15 -13.64
N THR A 9 3.74 -0.84 -14.93
CA THR A 9 3.21 0.45 -15.43
C THR A 9 1.83 0.31 -16.08
N ILE A 10 1.14 -0.82 -15.90
CA ILE A 10 -0.10 -1.14 -16.60
C ILE A 10 -1.25 -0.16 -16.26
N LEU A 11 -1.24 0.39 -15.05
CA LEU A 11 -2.21 1.40 -14.61
C LEU A 11 -1.81 2.85 -14.97
N ASN A 12 -0.64 3.05 -15.58
CA ASN A 12 -0.11 4.36 -15.93
C ASN A 12 -0.16 4.61 -17.44
N GLN A 13 -1.24 4.17 -18.08
CA GLN A 13 -1.45 4.35 -19.53
C GLN A 13 -2.50 5.42 -19.80
N PRO A 14 -2.43 6.14 -20.93
CA PRO A 14 -3.47 7.08 -21.32
C PRO A 14 -4.85 6.40 -21.43
N ALA A 15 -5.94 7.11 -21.11
CA ALA A 15 -7.29 6.54 -21.10
C ALA A 15 -7.67 5.80 -22.39
N GLY A 16 -7.31 6.35 -23.55
CA GLY A 16 -7.56 5.72 -24.86
C GLY A 16 -6.81 4.40 -25.08
N TRP A 17 -5.67 4.18 -24.40
CA TRP A 17 -4.88 2.96 -24.57
C TRP A 17 -5.64 1.72 -24.07
N TYR A 18 -6.43 1.84 -22.99
CA TYR A 18 -7.23 0.73 -22.45
C TYR A 18 -8.31 0.20 -23.41
N LYS A 19 -8.60 0.95 -24.49
CA LYS A 19 -9.55 0.54 -25.54
C LYS A 19 -8.89 -0.10 -26.75
N THR A 20 -7.56 -0.18 -26.77
CA THR A 20 -6.81 -0.74 -27.90
C THR A 20 -6.86 -2.27 -27.92
N PRO A 21 -6.62 -2.90 -29.10
CA PRO A 21 -6.46 -4.36 -29.19
C PRO A 21 -5.33 -4.92 -28.32
N GLU A 22 -4.27 -4.14 -28.10
CA GLU A 22 -3.15 -4.51 -27.22
C GLU A 22 -3.62 -4.68 -25.77
N ALA A 23 -4.34 -3.69 -25.23
CA ALA A 23 -4.89 -3.76 -23.87
C ALA A 23 -5.89 -4.91 -23.71
N GLN A 24 -6.74 -5.16 -24.71
CA GLN A 24 -7.67 -6.29 -24.71
C GLN A 24 -6.95 -7.65 -24.75
N LYS A 25 -5.84 -7.76 -25.49
CA LYS A 25 -5.00 -8.97 -25.50
C LYS A 25 -4.38 -9.22 -24.14
N ILE A 26 -3.84 -8.19 -23.48
CA ILE A 26 -3.29 -8.29 -22.13
C ILE A 26 -4.40 -8.66 -21.14
N ALA A 27 -5.59 -8.08 -21.24
CA ALA A 27 -6.73 -8.43 -20.41
C ALA A 27 -7.09 -9.92 -20.51
N LYS A 28 -7.11 -10.48 -21.72
CA LYS A 28 -7.30 -11.93 -21.90
C LYS A 28 -6.26 -12.77 -21.15
N ASN A 29 -5.01 -12.33 -21.12
CA ASN A 29 -3.97 -13.00 -20.32
C ASN A 29 -4.25 -12.87 -18.82
N VAL A 30 -4.55 -11.66 -18.33
CA VAL A 30 -4.86 -11.40 -16.90
C VAL A 30 -6.02 -12.27 -16.41
N LEU A 31 -7.05 -12.47 -17.24
CA LEU A 31 -8.19 -13.34 -16.92
C LEU A 31 -7.78 -14.80 -16.65
N LEU A 32 -6.77 -15.31 -17.36
CA LEU A 32 -6.27 -16.69 -17.17
C LEU A 32 -5.56 -16.89 -15.83
N TYR A 33 -5.14 -15.81 -15.17
CA TYR A 33 -4.53 -15.85 -13.84
C TYR A 33 -5.54 -15.73 -12.69
N GLN A 34 -6.82 -15.45 -12.97
CA GLN A 34 -7.80 -15.26 -11.89
C GLN A 34 -8.13 -16.60 -11.24
N HIS A 35 -8.04 -16.66 -9.92
CA HIS A 35 -8.48 -17.84 -9.16
C HIS A 35 -10.00 -17.90 -9.04
N ALA A 36 -10.52 -19.10 -8.72
CA ALA A 36 -11.96 -19.32 -8.53
C ALA A 36 -12.57 -18.41 -7.45
N ASN A 37 -11.81 -18.03 -6.42
CA ASN A 37 -12.25 -17.12 -5.37
C ASN A 37 -12.20 -15.63 -5.77
N GLY A 38 -11.76 -15.31 -6.99
CA GLY A 38 -11.72 -13.96 -7.54
C GLY A 38 -10.39 -13.21 -7.37
N GLY A 39 -9.43 -13.73 -6.62
CA GLY A 39 -8.12 -13.08 -6.40
C GLY A 39 -7.05 -13.46 -7.42
N TRP A 40 -5.89 -12.80 -7.30
CA TRP A 40 -4.68 -13.08 -8.10
C TRP A 40 -3.45 -13.32 -7.23
N GLU A 41 -2.49 -14.05 -7.80
CA GLU A 41 -1.13 -14.20 -7.28
C GLU A 41 -0.29 -12.94 -7.59
N LYS A 42 0.67 -12.66 -6.72
CA LYS A 42 1.61 -11.53 -6.86
C LYS A 42 2.83 -11.88 -7.72
N ASN A 43 3.56 -10.85 -8.14
CA ASN A 43 4.88 -10.99 -8.80
C ASN A 43 4.88 -11.79 -10.11
N LEU A 44 3.74 -11.82 -10.82
CA LEU A 44 3.62 -12.45 -12.13
C LEU A 44 3.55 -11.37 -13.22
N ASP A 45 4.27 -11.60 -14.33
CA ASP A 45 4.12 -10.79 -15.54
C ASP A 45 2.90 -11.29 -16.33
N MET A 46 1.79 -10.56 -16.20
CA MET A 46 0.52 -10.91 -16.84
C MET A 46 0.38 -10.34 -18.26
N LEU A 47 1.45 -9.76 -18.83
CA LEU A 47 1.49 -9.44 -20.26
C LEU A 47 1.46 -10.70 -21.13
N LEU A 48 1.87 -11.84 -20.57
CA LEU A 48 1.87 -13.16 -21.21
C LEU A 48 0.94 -14.12 -20.46
N PRO A 49 0.38 -15.14 -21.12
CA PRO A 49 -0.45 -16.15 -20.46
C PRO A 49 0.36 -16.97 -19.43
N PRO A 50 -0.32 -17.56 -18.42
CA PRO A 50 0.35 -18.37 -17.41
C PRO A 50 1.03 -19.58 -18.04
N LYS A 51 2.29 -19.83 -17.69
CA LYS A 51 2.99 -21.09 -18.00
C LYS A 51 2.58 -22.22 -17.08
N THR A 52 2.20 -21.89 -15.85
CA THR A 52 1.69 -22.80 -14.83
C THR A 52 0.49 -22.17 -14.15
N PRO A 53 -0.45 -22.97 -13.63
CA PRO A 53 -1.56 -22.44 -12.84
C PRO A 53 -1.05 -21.60 -11.65
N PRO A 54 -1.65 -20.43 -11.39
CA PRO A 54 -1.33 -19.64 -10.21
C PRO A 54 -1.75 -20.39 -8.94
N LYS A 55 -1.06 -20.14 -7.83
CA LYS A 55 -1.05 -21.01 -6.64
C LYS A 55 -1.83 -20.45 -5.47
N GLU A 56 -1.76 -19.14 -5.25
CA GLU A 56 -2.33 -18.47 -4.07
C GLU A 56 -2.83 -17.07 -4.42
N THR A 57 -3.73 -16.54 -3.61
CA THR A 57 -4.33 -15.21 -3.82
C THR A 57 -4.02 -14.26 -2.67
N THR A 58 -3.70 -13.03 -3.03
CA THR A 58 -3.14 -12.03 -2.10
C THR A 58 -3.46 -10.61 -2.55
N ILE A 59 -3.27 -9.67 -1.62
CA ILE A 59 -3.27 -8.23 -1.89
C ILE A 59 -1.85 -7.63 -1.84
N ASP A 60 -0.85 -8.45 -1.58
CA ASP A 60 0.57 -8.04 -1.50
C ASP A 60 1.12 -7.63 -2.86
N ASN A 61 2.06 -6.68 -2.88
CA ASN A 61 2.67 -6.12 -4.10
C ASN A 61 1.63 -5.67 -5.16
N GLY A 62 0.48 -5.16 -4.72
CA GLY A 62 -0.60 -4.69 -5.58
C GLY A 62 -1.39 -5.80 -6.29
N ALA A 63 -1.21 -7.07 -5.89
CA ALA A 63 -2.01 -8.16 -6.41
C ALA A 63 -3.49 -7.97 -6.09
N THR A 64 -4.35 -8.53 -6.96
CA THR A 64 -5.80 -8.39 -6.98
C THR A 64 -6.30 -6.96 -7.27
N THR A 65 -5.81 -5.93 -6.60
CA THR A 65 -6.23 -4.53 -6.81
C THR A 65 -5.77 -4.00 -8.17
N THR A 66 -4.53 -4.29 -8.59
CA THR A 66 -4.01 -3.88 -9.91
C THR A 66 -4.83 -4.52 -11.03
N GLN A 67 -5.10 -5.81 -10.92
CA GLN A 67 -5.87 -6.58 -11.91
C GLN A 67 -7.31 -6.08 -11.98
N LEU A 68 -7.96 -5.86 -10.83
CA LEU A 68 -9.31 -5.30 -10.77
C LEU A 68 -9.37 -3.96 -11.50
N THR A 69 -8.51 -3.00 -11.15
CA THR A 69 -8.50 -1.67 -11.78
C THR A 69 -8.17 -1.73 -13.26
N PHE A 70 -7.21 -2.57 -13.67
CA PHE A 70 -6.86 -2.75 -15.08
C PHE A 70 -8.05 -3.29 -15.90
N LEU A 71 -8.69 -4.35 -15.40
CA LEU A 71 -9.84 -4.97 -16.07
C LEU A 71 -11.05 -4.03 -16.11
N ALA A 72 -11.29 -3.25 -15.06
CA ALA A 72 -12.33 -2.21 -15.04
C ALA A 72 -12.12 -1.18 -16.16
N ARG A 73 -10.88 -0.68 -16.32
CA ARG A 73 -10.52 0.29 -17.38
C ARG A 73 -10.65 -0.28 -18.79
N VAL A 74 -10.28 -1.54 -19.00
CA VAL A 74 -10.48 -2.22 -20.30
C VAL A 74 -11.99 -2.38 -20.58
N GLY A 75 -12.71 -2.97 -19.63
CA GLY A 75 -14.16 -2.86 -19.54
C GLY A 75 -14.97 -3.69 -20.55
N THR A 76 -14.41 -4.76 -21.14
CA THR A 76 -15.23 -5.77 -21.86
C THR A 76 -16.14 -6.53 -20.89
N PRO A 77 -17.20 -7.22 -21.35
CA PRO A 77 -18.09 -7.99 -20.47
C PRO A 77 -17.36 -9.00 -19.57
N GLU A 78 -16.35 -9.70 -20.11
CA GLU A 78 -15.54 -10.66 -19.36
C GLU A 78 -14.67 -9.96 -18.32
N CYS A 79 -14.09 -8.81 -18.67
CA CYS A 79 -13.28 -8.01 -17.75
C CYS A 79 -14.12 -7.49 -16.57
N ARG A 80 -15.34 -7.01 -16.84
CA ARG A 80 -16.29 -6.55 -15.81
C ARG A 80 -16.68 -7.70 -14.88
N THR A 81 -17.00 -8.86 -15.45
CA THR A 81 -17.33 -10.06 -14.67
C THR A 81 -16.19 -10.47 -13.74
N ALA A 82 -14.96 -10.48 -14.25
CA ALA A 82 -13.78 -10.78 -13.44
C ALA A 82 -13.51 -9.71 -12.37
N ALA A 83 -13.69 -8.43 -12.68
CA ALA A 83 -13.57 -7.35 -11.71
C ALA A 83 -14.62 -7.44 -10.58
N LEU A 84 -15.84 -7.90 -10.87
CA LEU A 84 -16.86 -8.17 -9.84
C LEU A 84 -16.46 -9.33 -8.93
N LYS A 85 -15.89 -10.40 -9.46
CA LYS A 85 -15.33 -11.50 -8.62
C LYS A 85 -14.19 -11.01 -7.73
N ALA A 86 -13.37 -10.09 -8.25
CA ALA A 86 -12.30 -9.46 -7.48
C ALA A 86 -12.86 -8.59 -6.34
N LEU A 87 -13.95 -7.86 -6.59
CA LEU A 87 -14.67 -7.12 -5.56
C LEU A 87 -15.20 -8.08 -4.48
N ASP A 88 -15.83 -9.19 -4.88
CA ASP A 88 -16.34 -10.20 -3.92
C ASP A 88 -15.19 -10.79 -3.08
N PHE A 89 -14.03 -11.07 -3.69
CA PHE A 89 -12.82 -11.49 -2.98
C PHE A 89 -12.40 -10.47 -1.92
N LEU A 90 -12.28 -9.19 -2.29
CA LEU A 90 -11.85 -8.13 -1.38
C LEU A 90 -12.84 -7.95 -0.22
N LEU A 91 -14.15 -8.01 -0.49
CA LEU A 91 -15.18 -7.91 0.55
C LEU A 91 -15.18 -9.14 1.48
N ALA A 92 -14.98 -10.34 0.94
CA ALA A 92 -14.93 -11.58 1.72
C ALA A 92 -13.67 -11.67 2.60
N ALA A 93 -12.55 -11.08 2.16
CA ALA A 93 -11.30 -11.06 2.91
C ALA A 93 -11.30 -10.07 4.09
N GLN A 94 -12.25 -9.13 4.15
CA GLN A 94 -12.26 -8.12 5.21
C GLN A 94 -12.63 -8.75 6.56
N TYR A 95 -11.79 -8.51 7.57
CA TYR A 95 -12.10 -8.92 8.94
C TYR A 95 -13.29 -8.15 9.52
N PRO A 96 -14.00 -8.71 10.52
CA PRO A 96 -15.07 -8.00 11.23
C PRO A 96 -14.64 -6.64 11.81
N ASN A 97 -13.37 -6.50 12.19
CA ASN A 97 -12.81 -5.26 12.72
C ASN A 97 -12.43 -4.23 11.64
N GLY A 98 -12.55 -4.57 10.36
CA GLY A 98 -12.29 -3.71 9.21
C GLY A 98 -10.92 -3.84 8.56
N GLY A 99 -10.00 -4.61 9.12
CA GLY A 99 -8.68 -4.84 8.54
C GLY A 99 -8.68 -5.88 7.42
N TRP A 100 -7.55 -6.01 6.72
CA TRP A 100 -7.33 -7.04 5.71
C TRP A 100 -6.07 -7.87 5.97
N PRO A 101 -6.14 -9.21 5.82
CA PRO A 101 -4.96 -10.06 5.81
C PRO A 101 -4.15 -9.86 4.53
N GLN A 102 -2.87 -10.25 4.55
CA GLN A 102 -2.04 -10.25 3.34
C GLN A 102 -2.52 -11.29 2.31
N PHE A 103 -2.96 -12.47 2.79
CA PHE A 103 -3.45 -13.57 1.95
C PHE A 103 -4.88 -13.96 2.34
N PHE A 104 -5.67 -14.32 1.33
CA PHE A 104 -7.02 -14.87 1.54
C PHE A 104 -7.28 -16.00 0.53
N PRO A 105 -7.73 -17.21 0.93
CA PRO A 105 -8.02 -17.66 2.30
C PRO A 105 -6.80 -17.56 3.23
N LEU A 106 -7.06 -17.53 4.54
CA LEU A 106 -6.03 -17.23 5.53
C LEU A 106 -4.89 -18.25 5.50
N LYS A 107 -3.66 -17.72 5.56
CA LYS A 107 -2.42 -18.48 5.67
C LYS A 107 -1.83 -18.25 7.06
N LYS A 108 -1.42 -19.32 7.75
CA LYS A 108 -0.86 -19.21 9.11
C LYS A 108 0.40 -18.34 9.14
N GLY A 109 0.61 -17.63 10.24
CA GLY A 109 1.76 -16.75 10.47
C GLY A 109 1.40 -15.28 10.24
N TYR A 110 2.40 -14.43 9.99
CA TYR A 110 2.20 -12.98 9.85
C TYR A 110 1.24 -12.58 8.72
N TYR A 111 0.90 -13.50 7.82
CA TYR A 111 -0.03 -13.28 6.72
C TYR A 111 -1.47 -12.99 7.18
N THR A 112 -1.82 -13.31 8.44
CA THR A 112 -3.13 -12.99 9.02
C THR A 112 -3.21 -11.56 9.54
N HIS A 113 -2.08 -10.88 9.75
CA HIS A 113 -2.06 -9.52 10.28
C HIS A 113 -2.78 -8.53 9.37
N ILE A 114 -3.30 -7.46 9.98
CA ILE A 114 -3.74 -6.26 9.26
C ILE A 114 -2.54 -5.71 8.51
N THR A 115 -2.58 -5.79 7.18
CA THR A 115 -1.39 -5.59 6.35
C THR A 115 -1.42 -4.25 5.63
N PHE A 116 -0.60 -3.30 6.09
CA PHE A 116 -0.31 -2.05 5.39
C PHE A 116 0.90 -2.15 4.47
N ASN A 117 1.78 -3.14 4.70
CA ASN A 117 3.00 -3.39 3.93
C ASN A 117 2.75 -3.37 2.42
N ASP A 118 3.63 -2.71 1.68
CA ASP A 118 3.56 -2.52 0.23
C ASP A 118 2.19 -1.93 -0.20
N ASP A 119 1.68 -1.03 0.64
CA ASP A 119 0.40 -0.33 0.56
C ASP A 119 -0.84 -1.25 0.41
N ALA A 120 -0.74 -2.52 0.80
CA ALA A 120 -1.74 -3.55 0.48
C ALA A 120 -3.18 -3.15 0.88
N MET A 121 -3.42 -2.86 2.15
CA MET A 121 -4.74 -2.41 2.61
C MET A 121 -5.14 -1.04 2.03
N VAL A 122 -4.19 -0.14 1.80
CA VAL A 122 -4.47 1.18 1.21
C VAL A 122 -4.95 1.06 -0.24
N HIS A 123 -4.35 0.18 -1.04
CA HIS A 123 -4.80 -0.13 -2.39
C HIS A 123 -6.22 -0.70 -2.40
N VAL A 124 -6.53 -1.64 -1.49
CA VAL A 124 -7.87 -2.20 -1.35
C VAL A 124 -8.88 -1.09 -1.06
N LEU A 125 -8.59 -0.27 -0.05
CA LEU A 125 -9.48 0.81 0.35
C LEU A 125 -9.67 1.86 -0.74
N THR A 126 -8.63 2.17 -1.51
CA THR A 126 -8.70 3.10 -2.63
C THR A 126 -9.65 2.60 -3.70
N VAL A 127 -9.50 1.34 -4.13
CA VAL A 127 -10.39 0.73 -5.13
C VAL A 127 -11.84 0.68 -4.62
N LEU A 128 -12.07 0.27 -3.37
CA LEU A 128 -13.41 0.23 -2.78
C LEU A 128 -14.03 1.63 -2.65
N ARG A 129 -13.24 2.66 -2.36
CA ARG A 129 -13.70 4.07 -2.34
C ARG A 129 -14.13 4.51 -3.73
N GLU A 130 -13.33 4.24 -4.77
CA GLU A 130 -13.67 4.62 -6.14
C GLU A 130 -14.94 3.92 -6.66
N LEU A 131 -15.09 2.63 -6.32
CA LEU A 131 -16.30 1.85 -6.56
C LEU A 131 -17.52 2.48 -5.88
N ALA A 132 -17.42 2.78 -4.59
CA ALA A 132 -18.49 3.42 -3.82
C ALA A 132 -18.89 4.79 -4.39
N GLN A 133 -17.91 5.56 -4.89
CA GLN A 133 -18.11 6.86 -5.54
C GLN A 133 -18.62 6.78 -6.98
N ASN A 134 -18.86 5.57 -7.51
CA ASN A 134 -19.31 5.33 -8.87
C ASN A 134 -18.43 6.05 -9.92
N LYS A 135 -17.10 6.00 -9.76
CA LYS A 135 -16.18 6.59 -10.76
C LYS A 135 -16.42 5.95 -12.13
N PRO A 136 -16.17 6.66 -13.26
CA PRO A 136 -16.53 6.20 -14.60
C PRO A 136 -16.04 4.79 -14.96
N ASP A 137 -14.82 4.42 -14.54
CA ASP A 137 -14.24 3.09 -14.78
C ASP A 137 -15.04 1.96 -14.10
N TYR A 138 -15.85 2.26 -13.09
CA TYR A 138 -16.63 1.30 -12.30
C TYR A 138 -18.14 1.45 -12.46
N ALA A 139 -18.62 2.15 -13.51
CA ALA A 139 -20.04 2.39 -13.74
C ALA A 139 -20.89 1.11 -13.94
N PHE A 140 -20.25 -0.05 -14.12
CA PHE A 140 -20.89 -1.37 -14.23
C PHE A 140 -21.27 -2.01 -12.89
N VAL A 141 -20.83 -1.44 -11.76
CA VAL A 141 -21.09 -1.96 -10.41
C VAL A 141 -22.44 -1.46 -9.90
N ASP A 142 -23.26 -2.37 -9.35
CA ASP A 142 -24.62 -2.04 -8.93
C ASP A 142 -24.68 -1.25 -7.61
N ALA A 143 -25.85 -0.72 -7.27
CA ALA A 143 -26.02 0.09 -6.06
C ALA A 143 -25.72 -0.66 -4.75
N ALA A 144 -26.06 -1.96 -4.67
CA ALA A 144 -25.85 -2.77 -3.48
C ALA A 144 -24.34 -3.05 -3.27
N GLN A 145 -23.62 -3.34 -4.35
CA GLN A 145 -22.17 -3.49 -4.35
C GLN A 145 -21.47 -2.18 -3.97
N ARG A 146 -21.90 -1.04 -4.52
CA ARG A 146 -21.37 0.28 -4.11
C ARG A 146 -21.59 0.55 -2.62
N GLN A 147 -22.75 0.20 -2.08
CA GLN A 147 -23.05 0.34 -0.66
C GLN A 147 -22.16 -0.56 0.21
N LYS A 148 -21.96 -1.83 -0.18
CA LYS A 148 -21.04 -2.75 0.50
C LYS A 148 -19.60 -2.22 0.50
N SER A 149 -19.14 -1.68 -0.64
CA SER A 149 -17.82 -1.05 -0.74
C SER A 149 -17.70 0.16 0.19
N ALA A 150 -18.71 1.02 0.27
CA ALA A 150 -18.73 2.18 1.18
C ALA A 150 -18.65 1.75 2.67
N GLN A 151 -19.41 0.71 3.04
CA GLN A 151 -19.38 0.13 4.39
C GLN A 151 -18.01 -0.48 4.70
N ALA A 152 -17.41 -1.20 3.76
CA ALA A 152 -16.07 -1.76 3.92
C ALA A 152 -15.01 -0.67 4.10
N VAL A 153 -15.09 0.43 3.34
CA VAL A 153 -14.20 1.60 3.51
C VAL A 153 -14.37 2.22 4.91
N THR A 154 -15.60 2.39 5.37
CA THR A 154 -15.87 2.95 6.71
C THR A 154 -15.25 2.07 7.81
N LYS A 155 -15.40 0.74 7.72
CA LYS A 155 -14.76 -0.19 8.65
C LYS A 155 -13.23 -0.13 8.56
N GLY A 156 -12.67 -0.05 7.35
CA GLY A 156 -11.24 0.06 7.15
C GLY A 156 -10.63 1.34 7.73
N ILE A 157 -11.32 2.48 7.60
CA ILE A 157 -10.91 3.73 8.25
C ILE A 157 -10.92 3.57 9.78
N ALA A 158 -11.97 2.96 10.35
CA ALA A 158 -12.02 2.70 11.78
C ALA A 158 -10.87 1.78 12.25
N CYS A 159 -10.51 0.78 11.44
CA CYS A 159 -9.34 -0.08 11.68
C CYS A 159 -8.02 0.71 11.64
N ILE A 160 -7.81 1.55 10.62
CA ILE A 160 -6.64 2.43 10.52
C ILE A 160 -6.50 3.30 11.77
N LEU A 161 -7.58 3.93 12.21
CA LEU A 161 -7.56 4.79 13.39
C LEU A 161 -7.20 4.03 14.67
N LYS A 162 -7.65 2.78 14.82
CA LYS A 162 -7.28 1.89 15.94
C LYS A 162 -5.83 1.42 15.88
N CYS A 163 -5.28 1.25 14.69
CA CYS A 163 -3.88 0.85 14.51
C CYS A 163 -2.90 2.00 14.71
N GLN A 164 -3.35 3.26 14.78
CA GLN A 164 -2.43 4.39 14.88
C GLN A 164 -1.67 4.33 16.21
N VAL A 165 -0.33 4.30 16.13
CA VAL A 165 0.51 4.17 17.30
C VAL A 165 0.54 5.50 18.06
N VAL A 166 0.38 5.42 19.38
CA VAL A 166 0.47 6.56 20.29
C VAL A 166 1.74 6.43 21.12
N GLN A 167 2.62 7.43 21.05
CA GLN A 167 3.84 7.51 21.85
C GLN A 167 3.79 8.75 22.73
N GLY A 168 3.95 8.58 24.05
CA GLY A 168 3.93 9.69 25.00
C GLY A 168 2.64 10.54 24.92
N GLY A 169 1.49 9.89 24.72
CA GLY A 169 0.19 10.56 24.55
C GLY A 169 -0.03 11.26 23.20
N LYS A 170 0.92 11.19 22.27
CA LYS A 170 0.82 11.81 20.94
C LYS A 170 0.59 10.76 19.87
N LYS A 171 -0.40 11.01 19.00
CA LYS A 171 -0.60 10.25 17.76
C LYS A 171 0.63 10.37 16.87
N THR A 172 1.11 9.24 16.39
CA THR A 172 2.24 9.14 15.47
C THR A 172 1.75 8.59 14.13
N VAL A 173 2.33 7.48 13.69
CA VAL A 173 2.04 6.81 12.43
C VAL A 173 1.70 5.33 12.67
N TRP A 174 1.87 4.47 11.67
CA TRP A 174 1.50 3.06 11.72
C TRP A 174 2.71 2.14 11.52
N CYS A 175 2.61 0.90 11.96
CA CYS A 175 3.48 -0.18 11.55
C CYS A 175 3.10 -0.68 10.16
N ALA A 176 4.02 -1.35 9.48
CA ALA A 176 3.74 -2.02 8.20
C ALA A 176 2.70 -3.16 8.37
N GLN A 177 2.60 -3.74 9.56
CA GLN A 177 1.55 -4.69 9.89
C GLN A 177 1.16 -4.60 11.37
N HIS A 178 -0.12 -4.86 11.63
CA HIS A 178 -0.70 -4.85 12.97
C HIS A 178 -1.40 -6.17 13.23
N ASP A 179 -1.34 -6.63 14.47
CA ASP A 179 -2.06 -7.83 14.92
C ASP A 179 -3.57 -7.62 14.74
N GLU A 180 -4.23 -8.61 14.14
CA GLU A 180 -5.63 -8.55 13.72
C GLU A 180 -6.63 -8.62 14.88
N VAL A 181 -6.18 -8.86 16.10
CA VAL A 181 -7.04 -8.89 17.29
C VAL A 181 -6.82 -7.65 18.15
N THR A 182 -5.56 -7.32 18.41
CA THR A 182 -5.13 -6.28 19.36
C THR A 182 -4.85 -4.93 18.71
N PHE A 183 -4.70 -4.87 17.38
CA PHE A 183 -4.26 -3.69 16.62
C PHE A 183 -2.84 -3.21 16.96
N ALA A 184 -2.07 -3.98 17.75
CA ALA A 184 -0.70 -3.62 18.09
C ALA A 184 0.24 -3.81 16.88
N PRO A 185 1.30 -3.00 16.74
CA PRO A 185 2.38 -3.26 15.78
C PRO A 185 2.89 -4.71 15.88
N ALA A 186 2.98 -5.39 14.75
CA ALA A 186 3.37 -6.80 14.70
C ALA A 186 4.59 -7.03 13.80
N LYS A 187 5.27 -8.16 14.02
CA LYS A 187 6.40 -8.61 13.20
C LYS A 187 5.89 -9.27 11.92
N ALA A 188 6.60 -9.11 10.81
CA ALA A 188 6.41 -9.93 9.61
C ALA A 188 7.60 -10.89 9.41
N ARG A 189 8.44 -10.62 8.42
CA ARG A 189 9.67 -11.39 8.18
C ARG A 189 10.70 -11.11 9.28
N ALA A 190 11.79 -11.89 9.31
CA ALA A 190 12.82 -11.77 10.34
C ALA A 190 13.36 -10.33 10.49
N TYR A 191 13.49 -9.62 9.36
CA TYR A 191 13.99 -8.25 9.24
C TYR A 191 12.89 -7.16 9.27
N GLU A 192 11.64 -7.51 9.58
CA GLU A 192 10.49 -6.59 9.62
C GLU A 192 9.86 -6.61 11.00
N LEU A 193 10.52 -5.93 11.93
CA LEU A 193 10.14 -5.91 13.35
C LEU A 193 8.98 -4.92 13.61
N PRO A 194 8.24 -5.07 14.73
CA PRO A 194 7.29 -4.07 15.19
C PRO A 194 7.96 -2.70 15.29
N SER A 195 7.42 -1.73 14.56
CA SER A 195 8.06 -0.43 14.33
C SER A 195 7.05 0.60 13.84
N LEU A 196 7.43 1.88 13.89
CA LEU A 196 6.76 2.92 13.12
C LEU A 196 7.33 2.90 11.70
N SER A 197 6.46 2.80 10.70
CA SER A 197 6.87 2.74 9.30
C SER A 197 6.92 4.14 8.68
N GLY A 198 8.10 4.56 8.23
CA GLY A 198 8.23 5.79 7.45
C GLY A 198 7.72 5.66 6.01
N SER A 199 7.56 4.42 5.50
CA SER A 199 7.12 4.16 4.13
C SER A 199 5.60 4.03 4.00
N GLU A 200 5.01 3.06 4.69
CA GLU A 200 3.59 2.72 4.50
C GLU A 200 2.67 3.82 5.04
N SER A 201 3.12 4.54 6.08
CA SER A 201 2.35 5.59 6.72
C SER A 201 2.07 6.79 5.81
N VAL A 202 2.89 7.02 4.78
CA VAL A 202 2.67 8.12 3.84
C VAL A 202 1.38 7.92 3.06
N ASP A 203 1.14 6.70 2.58
CA ASP A 203 -0.04 6.43 1.74
C ASP A 203 -1.29 6.20 2.57
N ILE A 204 -1.15 5.76 3.83
CA ILE A 204 -2.24 5.83 4.81
C ILE A 204 -2.66 7.30 5.01
N LEU A 205 -1.72 8.21 5.26
CA LEU A 205 -2.02 9.63 5.41
C LEU A 205 -2.69 10.21 4.16
N ARG A 206 -2.14 9.93 2.97
CA ARG A 206 -2.72 10.39 1.69
C ARG A 206 -4.14 9.86 1.50
N PHE A 207 -4.38 8.59 1.84
CA PHE A 207 -5.71 8.01 1.80
C PHE A 207 -6.65 8.76 2.75
N LEU A 208 -6.29 8.95 4.02
CA LEU A 208 -7.13 9.63 5.01
C LEU A 208 -7.39 11.10 4.64
N MET A 209 -6.44 11.81 4.05
CA MET A 209 -6.63 13.19 3.56
C MET A 209 -7.68 13.28 2.43
N GLY A 210 -7.93 12.19 1.72
CA GLY A 210 -8.99 12.11 0.70
C GLY A 210 -10.40 11.87 1.25
N GLU A 211 -10.56 11.66 2.56
CA GLU A 211 -11.86 11.46 3.20
C GLU A 211 -12.50 12.77 3.65
N LYS A 212 -13.82 12.72 3.87
CA LYS A 212 -14.53 13.81 4.54
C LYS A 212 -13.95 14.00 5.95
N PRO A 213 -13.48 15.20 6.31
CA PRO A 213 -12.80 15.40 7.59
C PRO A 213 -13.77 15.20 8.76
N THR A 214 -13.34 14.41 9.74
CA THR A 214 -13.93 14.30 11.08
C THR A 214 -12.87 14.68 12.12
N PRO A 215 -13.23 15.05 13.35
CA PRO A 215 -12.23 15.37 14.39
C PRO A 215 -11.18 14.27 14.57
N ALA A 216 -11.59 13.00 14.61
CA ALA A 216 -10.68 11.86 14.76
C ALA A 216 -9.74 11.69 13.55
N LEU A 217 -10.24 11.91 12.32
CA LEU A 217 -9.41 11.87 11.11
C LEU A 217 -8.40 13.02 11.08
N VAL A 218 -8.85 14.23 11.43
CA VAL A 218 -7.97 15.40 11.49
C VAL A 218 -6.87 15.17 12.52
N GLU A 219 -7.20 14.71 13.71
CA GLU A 219 -6.21 14.42 14.76
C GLU A 219 -5.21 13.35 14.32
N ALA A 220 -5.69 12.28 13.65
CA ALA A 220 -4.84 11.24 13.10
C ALA A 220 -3.88 11.76 12.02
N ILE A 221 -4.38 12.57 11.08
CA ILE A 221 -3.60 13.15 9.99
C ILE A 221 -2.56 14.13 10.54
N GLU A 222 -2.97 15.05 11.42
CA GLU A 222 -2.05 16.04 12.01
C GLU A 222 -0.96 15.37 12.85
N GLY A 223 -1.29 14.33 13.62
CA GLY A 223 -0.31 13.54 14.37
C GLY A 223 0.72 12.85 13.46
N GLY A 224 0.27 12.19 12.40
CA GLY A 224 1.18 11.53 11.45
C GLY A 224 2.04 12.51 10.66
N VAL A 225 1.48 13.67 10.26
CA VAL A 225 2.23 14.74 9.60
C VAL A 225 3.27 15.37 10.54
N ALA A 226 2.91 15.61 11.80
CA ALA A 226 3.84 16.10 12.81
C ALA A 226 5.00 15.11 13.02
N TRP A 227 4.69 13.81 13.09
CA TRP A 227 5.70 12.76 13.19
C TRP A 227 6.61 12.73 11.97
N LEU A 228 6.09 12.80 10.74
CA LEU A 228 6.90 12.83 9.51
C LEU A 228 7.84 14.03 9.50
N LYS A 229 7.37 15.22 9.87
CA LYS A 229 8.22 16.43 9.97
C LYS A 229 9.36 16.25 10.98
N ALA A 230 9.04 15.70 12.16
CA ALA A 230 10.02 15.52 13.23
C ALA A 230 11.07 14.43 12.94
N ASN A 231 10.72 13.45 12.10
CA ASN A 231 11.57 12.27 11.83
C ASN A 231 12.22 12.27 10.45
N ALA A 232 12.14 13.38 9.71
CA ALA A 232 12.84 13.56 8.45
C ALA A 232 14.37 13.55 8.67
N ILE A 233 15.06 12.73 7.90
CA ILE A 233 16.52 12.60 7.90
C ILE A 233 17.06 13.50 6.79
N GLN A 234 17.75 14.56 7.21
CA GLN A 234 18.36 15.54 6.31
C GLN A 234 19.82 15.17 6.02
N GLY A 235 20.35 15.70 4.92
CA GLY A 235 21.79 15.71 4.68
C GLY A 235 22.39 14.36 4.30
N ILE A 236 21.58 13.40 3.86
CA ILE A 236 22.03 12.10 3.38
C ILE A 236 21.36 11.74 2.06
N ARG A 237 22.04 10.93 1.25
CA ARG A 237 21.43 10.20 0.13
C ARG A 237 21.91 8.75 0.10
N ILE A 238 21.13 7.91 -0.57
CA ILE A 238 21.50 6.52 -0.83
C ILE A 238 22.15 6.44 -2.19
N GLU A 239 23.39 5.98 -2.23
CA GLU A 239 24.17 5.81 -3.46
C GLU A 239 24.40 4.33 -3.75
N LYS A 240 24.34 3.96 -5.03
CA LYS A 240 24.80 2.64 -5.49
C LYS A 240 26.29 2.74 -5.80
N GLN A 241 27.11 1.95 -5.10
CA GLN A 241 28.54 1.83 -5.34
C GLN A 241 28.87 0.40 -5.73
N GLY A 242 29.19 0.19 -7.01
CA GLY A 242 29.27 -1.16 -7.57
C GLY A 242 27.94 -1.89 -7.46
N ASP A 243 27.93 -3.02 -6.77
CA ASP A 243 26.75 -3.84 -6.46
C ASP A 243 26.23 -3.63 -5.02
N ASP A 244 26.74 -2.63 -4.28
CA ASP A 244 26.27 -2.27 -2.92
C ASP A 244 25.42 -0.99 -2.91
N LYS A 245 24.72 -0.76 -1.79
CA LYS A 245 24.04 0.50 -1.46
C LYS A 245 24.60 1.06 -0.17
N VAL A 246 25.05 2.31 -0.22
CA VAL A 246 25.68 3.01 0.91
C VAL A 246 24.96 4.32 1.21
N VAL A 247 25.05 4.74 2.47
CA VAL A 247 24.59 6.07 2.90
C VAL A 247 25.77 7.03 2.76
N VAL A 248 25.59 8.11 2.00
CA VAL A 248 26.60 9.17 1.85
C VAL A 248 26.05 10.48 2.40
N ARG A 249 26.93 11.31 2.97
CA ARG A 249 26.57 12.66 3.39
C ARG A 249 26.39 13.54 2.17
N ASP A 250 25.27 14.24 2.13
CA ASP A 250 24.93 15.19 1.09
C ASP A 250 24.00 16.26 1.67
N PRO A 251 24.54 17.39 2.15
CA PRO A 251 23.77 18.45 2.80
C PRO A 251 22.67 19.08 1.92
N SER A 252 22.72 18.94 0.60
CA SER A 252 21.70 19.46 -0.32
C SER A 252 20.70 18.40 -0.76
N ALA A 253 20.85 17.14 -0.33
CA ALA A 253 19.91 16.08 -0.67
C ALA A 253 18.52 16.35 -0.04
N PRO A 254 17.43 16.03 -0.77
CA PRO A 254 16.08 16.04 -0.22
C PRO A 254 15.95 15.13 1.01
N PRO A 255 14.99 15.40 1.91
CA PRO A 255 14.79 14.59 3.09
C PRO A 255 14.44 13.15 2.76
N LEU A 256 14.99 12.22 3.56
CA LEU A 256 14.63 10.82 3.56
C LEU A 256 13.97 10.43 4.88
N TRP A 257 13.27 9.31 4.87
CA TRP A 257 12.80 8.64 6.07
C TRP A 257 13.31 7.20 6.05
N ALA A 258 13.66 6.66 7.21
CA ALA A 258 13.91 5.23 7.32
C ALA A 258 12.61 4.45 7.13
N ARG A 259 12.70 3.21 6.65
CA ARG A 259 11.50 2.35 6.55
C ARG A 259 10.97 1.98 7.92
N PHE A 260 11.84 1.85 8.93
CA PHE A 260 11.48 1.45 10.28
C PHE A 260 12.12 2.37 11.34
N TYR A 261 11.28 2.80 12.28
CA TYR A 261 11.68 3.52 13.48
C TYR A 261 11.23 2.73 14.70
N ASP A 262 12.10 2.71 15.70
CA ASP A 262 11.90 1.95 16.92
C ASP A 262 10.74 2.50 17.77
N LEU A 263 9.90 1.60 18.30
CA LEU A 263 8.69 1.96 19.06
C LEU A 263 8.98 2.61 20.42
N GLU A 264 10.18 2.44 20.96
CA GLU A 264 10.53 2.97 22.28
C GLU A 264 11.35 4.26 22.15
N THR A 265 12.38 4.22 21.30
CA THR A 265 13.36 5.30 21.16
C THR A 265 13.01 6.30 20.07
N GLY A 266 12.11 5.95 19.14
CA GLY A 266 11.78 6.78 17.98
C GLY A 266 12.92 6.92 16.97
N LYS A 267 14.00 6.14 17.09
CA LYS A 267 15.16 6.22 16.18
C LYS A 267 15.04 5.26 15.00
N PRO A 268 15.58 5.61 13.82
CA PRO A 268 15.75 4.66 12.73
C PRO A 268 16.50 3.40 13.18
N PHE A 269 16.11 2.24 12.64
CA PHE A 269 16.91 1.02 12.75
C PHE A 269 16.88 0.21 11.45
N PHE A 270 17.84 -0.68 11.31
CA PHE A 270 18.02 -1.61 10.20
C PHE A 270 18.05 -3.03 10.74
N CYS A 271 17.70 -4.02 9.94
CA CYS A 271 17.62 -5.40 10.44
C CYS A 271 17.98 -6.41 9.37
N GLY A 272 18.86 -7.35 9.73
CA GLY A 272 19.25 -8.46 8.87
C GLY A 272 18.31 -9.65 9.01
N ARG A 273 18.66 -10.75 8.35
CA ARG A 273 18.01 -12.05 8.52
C ARG A 273 18.17 -12.62 9.93
N ASP A 274 19.14 -12.12 10.70
CA ASP A 274 19.34 -12.43 12.12
C ASP A 274 18.23 -11.88 13.03
N GLY A 275 17.42 -10.93 12.54
CA GLY A 275 16.35 -10.32 13.32
C GLY A 275 16.82 -9.35 14.41
N ILE A 276 18.10 -8.93 14.36
CA ILE A 276 18.69 -8.01 15.35
C ILE A 276 18.66 -6.59 14.79
N LYS A 277 18.22 -5.63 15.61
CA LYS A 277 18.26 -4.20 15.26
C LYS A 277 19.70 -3.71 15.18
N LYS A 278 20.03 -3.00 14.10
CA LYS A 278 21.29 -2.30 13.87
C LYS A 278 21.03 -0.81 13.70
N ALA A 279 22.00 0.02 14.07
CA ALA A 279 21.83 1.47 14.06
C ALA A 279 21.97 2.08 12.66
N THR A 280 22.74 1.43 11.78
CA THR A 280 23.07 1.94 10.45
C THR A 280 22.86 0.89 9.37
N LEU A 281 22.65 1.35 8.13
CA LEU A 281 22.53 0.47 6.97
C LEU A 281 23.79 -0.38 6.79
N ALA A 282 24.99 0.16 7.05
CA ALA A 282 26.27 -0.54 6.84
C ALA A 282 26.47 -1.78 7.73
N GLU A 283 25.76 -1.86 8.86
CA GLU A 283 25.89 -2.96 9.84
C GLU A 283 25.08 -4.22 9.48
N ILE A 284 24.18 -4.16 8.49
CA ILE A 284 23.44 -5.33 8.00
C ILE A 284 24.10 -5.91 6.75
N GLU A 285 23.81 -7.18 6.43
CA GLU A 285 24.38 -7.90 5.31
C GLU A 285 24.08 -7.23 3.95
N LYS A 286 25.06 -7.26 3.04
CA LYS A 286 24.98 -6.66 1.69
C LYS A 286 23.72 -7.08 0.94
N GLU A 287 23.33 -8.34 1.04
CA GLU A 287 22.13 -8.88 0.40
C GLU A 287 20.85 -8.15 0.87
N ARG A 288 20.74 -7.81 2.16
CA ARG A 288 19.63 -7.02 2.68
C ARG A 288 19.75 -5.53 2.40
N ARG A 289 20.95 -4.96 2.43
CA ARG A 289 21.17 -3.54 2.05
C ARG A 289 20.74 -3.26 0.62
N THR A 290 21.02 -4.20 -0.27
CA THR A 290 20.84 -4.03 -1.72
C THR A 290 19.46 -4.47 -2.20
N GLY A 291 18.96 -5.59 -1.67
CA GLY A 291 17.71 -6.22 -2.08
C GLY A 291 16.44 -5.68 -1.42
N TYR A 292 16.55 -4.75 -0.47
CA TYR A 292 15.42 -4.17 0.26
C TYR A 292 15.53 -2.65 0.36
N ALA A 293 14.40 -1.95 0.29
CA ALA A 293 14.35 -0.49 0.43
C ALA A 293 14.27 -0.12 1.91
N TRP A 294 15.37 0.37 2.47
CA TRP A 294 15.47 0.78 3.89
C TRP A 294 15.21 2.26 4.11
N TYR A 295 15.19 3.05 3.04
CA TYR A 295 14.88 4.48 3.06
C TYR A 295 13.84 4.79 2.00
N THR A 296 13.10 5.87 2.21
CA THR A 296 12.05 6.34 1.31
C THR A 296 12.06 7.86 1.26
N ASN A 297 11.69 8.42 0.11
CA ASN A 297 11.45 9.85 -0.07
C ASN A 297 9.95 10.18 -0.20
N ARG A 298 9.05 9.20 -0.01
CA ARG A 298 7.60 9.38 -0.22
C ARG A 298 7.00 10.50 0.64
N GLY A 299 7.57 10.74 1.82
CA GLY A 299 7.14 11.80 2.74
C GLY A 299 7.34 13.22 2.20
N GLU A 300 8.27 13.43 1.27
CA GLU A 300 8.61 14.74 0.73
C GLU A 300 7.40 15.42 0.08
N LYS A 301 6.82 14.80 -0.95
CA LYS A 301 5.63 15.32 -1.65
C LYS A 301 4.41 15.41 -0.77
N LEU A 302 4.26 14.48 0.19
CA LEU A 302 3.14 14.56 1.13
C LEU A 302 3.23 15.82 1.98
N LEU A 303 4.44 16.20 2.43
CA LEU A 303 4.65 17.39 3.24
C LEU A 303 4.65 18.69 2.44
N SER A 304 5.20 18.69 1.22
CA SER A 304 5.31 19.89 0.38
C SER A 304 4.01 20.22 -0.36
N ASP A 305 3.25 19.22 -0.78
CA ASP A 305 2.16 19.40 -1.74
C ASP A 305 0.82 18.91 -1.15
N ASP A 306 0.73 17.63 -0.78
CA ASP A 306 -0.55 16.99 -0.42
C ASP A 306 -1.16 17.61 0.85
N TYR A 307 -0.37 17.74 1.92
CA TYR A 307 -0.85 18.25 3.21
C TYR A 307 -1.21 19.75 3.18
N PRO A 308 -0.41 20.65 2.58
CA PRO A 308 -0.81 22.04 2.38
C PRO A 308 -2.11 22.18 1.59
N ALA A 309 -2.25 21.43 0.49
CA ALA A 309 -3.47 21.44 -0.31
C ALA A 309 -4.69 20.91 0.48
N TRP A 310 -4.50 19.87 1.29
CA TRP A 310 -5.56 19.35 2.18
C TRP A 310 -5.98 20.39 3.23
N LYS A 311 -5.03 21.10 3.86
CA LYS A 311 -5.35 22.15 4.81
C LYS A 311 -6.09 23.32 4.17
N GLU A 312 -5.71 23.71 2.96
CA GLU A 312 -6.35 24.82 2.26
C GLU A 312 -7.80 24.49 1.91
N LYS A 313 -8.06 23.30 1.37
CA LYS A 313 -9.43 22.83 1.10
C LYS A 313 -10.31 22.83 2.36
N ARG A 314 -9.74 22.56 3.54
CA ARG A 314 -10.48 22.54 4.81
C ARG A 314 -10.86 23.93 5.33
N LYS A 315 -10.21 25.00 4.88
CA LYS A 315 -10.59 26.38 5.24
C LYS A 315 -11.84 26.86 4.51
N HIS A 316 -12.16 26.23 3.37
CA HIS A 316 -13.27 26.58 2.49
C HIS A 316 -14.17 25.36 2.29
N PRO A 317 -14.94 24.95 3.33
CA PRO A 317 -15.67 23.68 3.37
C PRO A 317 -16.81 23.56 2.36
#